data_AF-A0A672Z9I8-F1
#
_entry.id   AF-A0A672Z9I8-F1
#
_cell.length_a   1.000
_cell.length_b   1.000
_cell.length_c   1.000
_cell.angle_alpha   90.00
_cell.angle_beta   90.00
_cell.angle_gamma   90.00
#
_symmetry.space_group_name_H-M   'P 1'
#
loop_
_entity.id
_entity.type
_entity.pdbx_description
1 polymer ?
#
loop_
_entity_poly.entity_id
_entity_poly.type
_entity_poly.pdbx_seq_one_letter_code
_entity_poly.pdbx_strand_id
1 'polypeptide(L)'
;MKSAIQIKFIIIIIIIITSAKEVMFLPALVCLSVCLSIHVQDNSKSYGWIWMKISGNILNLRLREAEQQRLREAELERQRQAEGRDRRRNLNTIQEEILQLNQLLEPSTQTRTDLPPSSLSSYSTRGNQLCSQVSEVVRKTAEGEFPSVDDMTAAERALHEMRALIRLKQEEVAKAQEKKKEQEEEEERRKEAEAHVCCGGCAGLYRPLFVCSGLQTSAEDSTLKWYKELQEASAQCAQAFEQLNSSKDMQTKKLKLELQKAATIPVSQISSNSGSQLREIFDKVDKLLSGRAVVSGGRSVSTSQHPQALEFVSYKLAEKFVKQGEEEVASHHEAAFPIAVVASGIWELHPRVGELVLAHLHKKCPYAVPHYPPMKDGTAVDDYQRILGYRVDDSGVEGQDSFLKRMSGMIRLYAAIIQLRWPYGSKQGPLPHGLSHGWRWLAQMLNMEPLADITATLLFDFLEVCGNALMKQYQGQFWKLILLLKDEYFPRIEAVTSSGQMGSVIRLKQFLETSLQNRQISPPKGQLTSVFWRS
;
A
#
# COMPACT_ATOMS: atom_id res chain seq x y z
N MET A 1 -23.13 -107.03 -32.79
CA MET A 1 -22.81 -106.08 -33.88
C MET A 1 -23.76 -104.89 -34.01
N LYS A 2 -25.07 -104.97 -33.68
CA LYS A 2 -26.00 -103.83 -33.83
C LYS A 2 -25.75 -102.64 -32.86
N SER A 3 -25.30 -102.88 -31.63
CA SER A 3 -25.08 -101.81 -30.63
C SER A 3 -23.85 -100.92 -30.92
N ALA A 4 -22.81 -101.46 -31.56
CA ALA A 4 -21.61 -100.68 -31.90
C ALA A 4 -21.86 -99.69 -33.05
N ILE A 5 -22.79 -100.00 -33.94
CA ILE A 5 -23.20 -99.13 -35.05
C ILE A 5 -24.08 -97.98 -34.51
N GLN A 6 -24.98 -98.27 -33.56
CA GLN A 6 -25.81 -97.23 -32.93
C GLN A 6 -25.00 -96.18 -32.16
N ILE A 7 -23.96 -96.60 -31.42
CA ILE A 7 -23.11 -95.65 -30.70
C ILE A 7 -22.31 -94.78 -31.66
N LYS A 8 -21.79 -95.34 -32.76
CA LYS A 8 -21.11 -94.55 -33.80
C LYS A 8 -22.06 -93.57 -34.48
N PHE A 9 -23.32 -93.95 -34.72
CA PHE A 9 -24.32 -93.06 -35.32
C PHE A 9 -24.70 -91.91 -34.39
N ILE A 10 -24.85 -92.17 -33.09
CA ILE A 10 -25.12 -91.15 -32.07
C ILE A 10 -23.94 -90.19 -31.92
N ILE A 11 -22.71 -90.69 -31.95
CA ILE A 11 -21.50 -89.84 -31.88
C ILE A 11 -21.39 -88.96 -33.14
N ILE A 12 -21.68 -89.49 -34.33
CA ILE A 12 -21.69 -88.69 -35.57
C ILE A 12 -22.77 -87.60 -35.52
N ILE A 13 -23.97 -87.92 -35.01
CA ILE A 13 -25.05 -86.93 -34.83
C ILE A 13 -24.66 -85.85 -33.83
N ILE A 14 -24.02 -86.22 -32.71
CA ILE A 14 -23.53 -85.25 -31.72
C ILE A 14 -22.46 -84.35 -32.34
N ILE A 15 -21.53 -84.89 -33.15
CA ILE A 15 -20.49 -84.11 -33.84
C ILE A 15 -21.09 -83.15 -34.88
N ILE A 16 -22.12 -83.57 -35.62
CA ILE A 16 -22.82 -82.68 -36.57
C ILE A 16 -23.54 -81.55 -35.82
N ILE A 17 -24.15 -81.84 -34.68
CA ILE A 17 -24.83 -80.84 -33.83
C ILE A 17 -23.83 -79.89 -33.15
N THR A 18 -22.65 -80.34 -32.74
CA THR A 18 -21.62 -79.46 -32.16
C THR A 18 -20.80 -78.68 -33.19
N SER A 19 -20.72 -79.15 -34.44
CA SER A 19 -19.99 -78.46 -35.51
C SER A 19 -20.84 -77.46 -36.33
N ALA A 20 -22.16 -77.58 -36.32
CA ALA A 20 -23.05 -76.64 -37.01
C ALA A 20 -23.32 -75.38 -36.17
N LYS A 21 -22.34 -74.47 -36.17
CA LYS A 21 -22.60 -73.05 -35.92
C LYS A 21 -23.32 -72.50 -37.14
N GLU A 22 -24.62 -72.73 -37.26
CA GLU A 22 -25.59 -71.77 -37.79
C GLU A 22 -26.98 -72.39 -37.90
N VAL A 23 -27.94 -71.51 -37.66
CA VAL A 23 -29.36 -71.72 -37.56
C VAL A 23 -29.91 -72.29 -38.86
N MET A 24 -30.57 -73.45 -38.80
CA MET A 24 -31.80 -73.83 -39.50
C MET A 24 -31.81 -75.35 -39.67
N PHE A 25 -32.56 -76.10 -38.85
CA PHE A 25 -33.24 -77.34 -39.27
C PHE A 25 -34.15 -77.86 -38.13
N LEU A 26 -35.15 -77.04 -37.75
CA LEU A 26 -36.28 -77.48 -36.92
C LEU A 26 -37.08 -78.67 -37.51
N PRO A 27 -37.18 -78.89 -38.86
CA PRO A 27 -37.89 -80.05 -39.41
C PRO A 27 -37.10 -81.37 -39.32
N ALA A 28 -35.76 -81.31 -39.32
CA ALA A 28 -34.93 -82.53 -39.26
C ALA A 28 -35.00 -83.19 -37.88
N LEU A 29 -35.12 -82.39 -36.81
CA LEU A 29 -35.29 -82.87 -35.43
C LEU A 29 -36.66 -83.53 -35.20
N VAL A 30 -37.72 -83.05 -35.86
CA VAL A 30 -39.06 -83.68 -35.78
C VAL A 30 -39.08 -84.99 -36.57
N CYS A 31 -38.46 -85.05 -37.75
CA CYS A 31 -38.28 -86.31 -38.48
C CYS A 31 -37.41 -87.32 -37.71
N LEU A 32 -36.32 -86.86 -37.07
CA LEU A 32 -35.52 -87.72 -36.18
C LEU A 32 -36.31 -88.17 -34.96
N SER A 33 -37.19 -87.34 -34.39
CA SER A 33 -38.05 -87.71 -33.27
C SER A 33 -39.04 -88.80 -33.67
N VAL A 34 -39.60 -88.77 -34.88
CA VAL A 34 -40.49 -89.84 -35.38
C VAL A 34 -39.69 -91.12 -35.72
N CYS A 35 -38.48 -90.99 -36.29
CA CYS A 35 -37.62 -92.14 -36.54
C CYS A 35 -37.07 -92.79 -35.26
N LEU A 36 -36.70 -92.01 -34.24
CA LEU A 36 -36.28 -92.55 -32.93
C LEU A 36 -37.47 -93.08 -32.12
N SER A 37 -38.69 -92.68 -32.44
CA SER A 37 -39.90 -93.24 -31.81
C SER A 37 -40.22 -94.68 -32.24
N ILE A 38 -39.41 -95.31 -33.12
CA ILE A 38 -39.60 -96.72 -33.52
C ILE A 38 -38.65 -97.73 -32.84
N HIS A 39 -37.56 -97.33 -32.17
CA HIS A 39 -36.73 -98.30 -31.40
C HIS A 39 -36.54 -97.83 -29.96
N VAL A 40 -37.68 -97.94 -29.29
CA VAL A 40 -38.10 -97.39 -28.02
C VAL A 40 -38.07 -98.49 -26.97
N GLN A 41 -37.30 -98.26 -25.92
CA GLN A 41 -37.77 -98.31 -24.53
C GLN A 41 -36.55 -98.11 -23.63
N ASP A 42 -36.06 -96.88 -23.58
CA ASP A 42 -35.56 -96.37 -22.32
C ASP A 42 -35.46 -94.86 -22.36
N ASN A 43 -35.70 -94.23 -21.23
CA ASN A 43 -35.32 -92.84 -20.93
C ASN A 43 -36.21 -91.67 -21.38
N SER A 44 -37.54 -91.78 -21.20
CA SER A 44 -38.47 -90.63 -21.15
C SER A 44 -38.07 -89.57 -20.09
N LYS A 45 -37.52 -90.00 -18.94
CA LYS A 45 -36.97 -89.09 -17.92
C LYS A 45 -35.76 -88.30 -18.41
N SER A 46 -34.97 -88.89 -19.32
CA SER A 46 -33.74 -88.28 -19.82
C SER A 46 -34.05 -87.10 -20.75
N TYR A 47 -35.07 -87.20 -21.62
CA TYR A 47 -35.45 -86.11 -22.50
C TYR A 47 -36.03 -84.90 -21.76
N GLY A 48 -36.88 -85.11 -20.75
CA GLY A 48 -37.38 -84.01 -19.90
C GLY A 48 -36.26 -83.32 -19.12
N TRP A 49 -35.31 -84.11 -18.59
CA TRP A 49 -34.11 -83.60 -17.93
C TRP A 49 -33.21 -82.81 -18.89
N ILE A 50 -33.02 -83.30 -20.11
CA ILE A 50 -32.25 -82.63 -21.18
C ILE A 50 -32.93 -81.31 -21.57
N TRP A 51 -34.25 -81.28 -21.79
CA TRP A 51 -34.98 -80.07 -22.18
C TRP A 51 -34.98 -79.00 -21.08
N MET A 52 -35.11 -79.41 -19.81
CA MET A 52 -35.01 -78.53 -18.64
C MET A 52 -33.58 -77.97 -18.47
N LYS A 53 -32.55 -78.79 -18.73
CA LYS A 53 -31.14 -78.36 -18.72
C LYS A 53 -30.84 -77.37 -19.86
N ILE A 54 -31.35 -77.63 -21.07
CA ILE A 54 -31.20 -76.74 -22.23
C ILE A 54 -31.91 -75.41 -21.99
N SER A 55 -33.16 -75.44 -21.52
CA SER A 55 -33.93 -74.22 -21.21
C SER A 55 -33.28 -73.39 -20.11
N GLY A 56 -32.81 -74.04 -19.05
CA GLY A 56 -32.04 -73.39 -17.98
C GLY A 56 -30.72 -72.80 -18.46
N ASN A 57 -30.03 -73.47 -19.40
CA ASN A 57 -28.81 -72.93 -20.01
C ASN A 57 -29.10 -71.72 -20.92
N ILE A 58 -30.18 -71.75 -21.70
CA ILE A 58 -30.61 -70.62 -22.55
C ILE A 58 -31.01 -69.42 -21.68
N LEU A 59 -31.75 -69.64 -20.59
CA LEU A 59 -32.14 -68.58 -19.66
C LEU A 59 -30.92 -67.95 -18.97
N ASN A 60 -29.96 -68.78 -18.54
CA ASN A 60 -28.69 -68.32 -17.97
C ASN A 60 -27.83 -67.55 -18.98
N LEU A 61 -27.81 -67.97 -20.26
CA LEU A 61 -27.13 -67.24 -21.33
C LEU A 61 -27.74 -65.86 -21.53
N ARG A 62 -29.08 -65.76 -21.62
CA ARG A 62 -29.76 -64.46 -21.75
C ARG A 62 -29.58 -63.56 -20.53
N LEU A 63 -29.54 -64.12 -19.33
CA LEU A 63 -29.25 -63.35 -18.11
C LEU A 63 -27.84 -62.77 -18.14
N ARG A 64 -26.83 -63.56 -18.55
CA ARG A 64 -25.44 -63.09 -18.71
C ARG A 64 -25.30 -62.03 -19.80
N GLU A 65 -26.01 -62.17 -20.92
CA GLU A 65 -26.03 -61.16 -21.98
C GLU A 65 -26.65 -59.84 -21.49
N ALA A 66 -27.76 -59.90 -20.75
CA ALA A 66 -28.40 -58.73 -20.15
C ALA A 66 -27.51 -58.05 -19.09
N GLU A 67 -26.79 -58.83 -18.28
CA GLU A 67 -25.80 -58.31 -17.32
C GLU A 67 -24.61 -57.64 -18.03
N GLN A 68 -24.08 -58.24 -19.10
CA GLN A 68 -23.02 -57.64 -19.92
C GLN A 68 -23.49 -56.36 -20.61
N GLN A 69 -24.75 -56.29 -21.04
CA GLN A 69 -25.32 -55.09 -21.62
C GLN A 69 -25.46 -53.97 -20.57
N ARG A 70 -25.97 -54.28 -19.37
CA ARG A 70 -26.03 -53.32 -18.25
C ARG A 70 -24.65 -52.80 -17.85
N LEU A 71 -23.63 -53.66 -17.84
CA LEU A 71 -22.26 -53.24 -17.53
C LEU A 71 -21.69 -52.29 -18.59
N ARG A 72 -21.95 -52.55 -19.88
CA ARG A 72 -21.55 -51.64 -20.97
C ARG A 72 -22.27 -50.29 -20.89
N GLU A 73 -23.57 -50.29 -20.61
CA GLU A 73 -24.35 -49.07 -20.41
C GLU A 73 -23.86 -48.27 -19.20
N ALA A 74 -23.58 -48.94 -18.08
CA ALA A 74 -23.02 -48.32 -16.88
C ALA A 74 -21.61 -47.72 -17.12
N GLU A 75 -20.77 -48.39 -17.91
CA GLU A 75 -19.44 -47.89 -18.24
C GLU A 75 -19.49 -46.67 -19.18
N LEU A 76 -20.38 -46.69 -20.19
CA LEU A 76 -20.63 -45.53 -21.05
C LEU A 76 -21.18 -44.33 -20.25
N GLU A 77 -22.07 -44.56 -19.30
CA GLU A 77 -22.60 -43.51 -18.43
C GLU A 77 -21.52 -42.94 -17.51
N ARG A 78 -20.65 -43.79 -16.95
CA ARG A 78 -19.48 -43.34 -16.19
C ARG A 78 -18.53 -42.49 -17.02
N GLN A 79 -18.28 -42.86 -18.28
CA GLN A 79 -17.46 -42.09 -19.20
C GLN A 79 -18.07 -40.71 -19.48
N ARG A 80 -19.37 -40.64 -19.81
CA ARG A 80 -20.07 -39.36 -20.01
C ARG A 80 -19.99 -38.45 -18.78
N GLN A 81 -20.15 -39.01 -17.59
CA GLN A 81 -20.04 -38.26 -16.35
C GLN A 81 -18.60 -37.81 -16.06
N ALA A 82 -17.59 -38.61 -16.42
CA ALA A 82 -16.19 -38.23 -16.29
C ALA A 82 -15.83 -37.07 -17.23
N GLU A 83 -16.19 -37.17 -18.51
CA GLU A 83 -16.01 -36.10 -19.50
C GLU A 83 -16.75 -34.82 -19.11
N GLY A 84 -17.98 -34.95 -18.59
CA GLY A 84 -18.74 -33.83 -18.04
C GLY A 84 -18.02 -33.13 -16.88
N ARG A 85 -17.47 -33.90 -15.93
CA ARG A 85 -16.69 -33.37 -14.80
C ARG A 85 -15.41 -32.68 -15.26
N ASP A 86 -14.72 -33.22 -16.25
CA ASP A 86 -13.49 -32.62 -16.77
C ASP A 86 -13.77 -31.33 -17.54
N ARG A 87 -14.86 -31.27 -18.35
CA ARG A 87 -15.31 -30.00 -18.95
C ARG A 87 -15.63 -28.95 -17.90
N ARG A 88 -16.30 -29.32 -16.80
CA ARG A 88 -16.60 -28.40 -15.70
C ARG A 88 -15.34 -27.90 -15.00
N ARG A 89 -14.33 -28.77 -14.78
CA ARG A 89 -13.03 -28.35 -14.25
C ARG A 89 -12.35 -27.35 -15.18
N ASN A 90 -12.32 -27.64 -16.49
CA ASN A 90 -11.72 -26.74 -17.47
C ASN A 90 -12.44 -25.38 -17.51
N LEU A 91 -13.77 -25.38 -17.44
CA LEU A 91 -14.56 -24.14 -17.37
C LEU A 91 -14.22 -23.29 -16.14
N ASN A 92 -14.04 -23.91 -14.98
CA ASN A 92 -13.62 -23.20 -13.77
C ASN A 92 -12.20 -22.62 -13.92
N THR A 93 -11.28 -23.36 -14.54
CA THR A 93 -9.93 -22.85 -14.85
C THR A 93 -9.99 -21.63 -15.77
N ILE A 94 -10.82 -21.69 -16.81
CA ILE A 94 -11.03 -20.56 -17.75
C ILE A 94 -11.61 -19.35 -17.01
N GLN A 95 -12.58 -19.57 -16.11
CA GLN A 95 -13.18 -18.50 -15.30
C GLN A 95 -12.13 -17.81 -14.42
N GLU A 96 -11.28 -18.59 -13.73
CA GLU A 96 -10.21 -18.05 -12.88
C GLU A 96 -9.20 -17.24 -13.70
N GLU A 97 -8.77 -17.76 -14.85
CA GLU A 97 -7.81 -17.07 -15.71
C GLU A 97 -8.39 -15.75 -16.25
N ILE A 98 -9.64 -15.75 -16.73
CA ILE A 98 -10.29 -14.53 -17.22
C ILE A 98 -10.41 -13.46 -16.14
N LEU A 99 -10.70 -13.85 -14.89
CA LEU A 99 -10.77 -12.90 -13.77
C LEU A 99 -9.40 -12.31 -13.45
N GLN A 100 -8.34 -13.11 -13.45
CA GLN A 100 -6.96 -12.64 -13.27
C GLN A 100 -6.55 -11.67 -14.39
N LEU A 101 -6.88 -12.00 -15.65
CA LEU A 101 -6.61 -11.14 -16.79
C LEU A 101 -7.39 -9.81 -16.72
N ASN A 102 -8.64 -9.83 -16.24
CA ASN A 102 -9.44 -8.60 -16.09
C ASN A 102 -8.88 -7.65 -15.02
N GLN A 103 -8.26 -8.17 -13.96
CA GLN A 103 -7.56 -7.34 -12.95
C GLN A 103 -6.38 -6.56 -13.56
N LEU A 104 -5.75 -7.07 -14.63
CA LEU A 104 -4.71 -6.36 -15.37
C LEU A 104 -5.26 -5.25 -16.29
N LEU A 105 -6.57 -5.24 -16.51
CA LEU A 105 -7.28 -4.20 -17.27
C LEU A 105 -7.82 -3.09 -16.38
N GLU A 106 -8.00 -3.33 -15.07
CA GLU A 106 -8.50 -2.33 -14.13
C GLU A 106 -7.52 -1.16 -13.93
N PRO A 107 -8.02 0.09 -13.84
CA PRO A 107 -7.18 1.28 -13.61
C PRO A 107 -6.43 1.24 -12.28
N SER A 108 -6.99 0.55 -11.29
CA SER A 108 -6.56 0.52 -9.89
C SER A 108 -5.24 -0.20 -9.65
N THR A 109 -4.85 -1.12 -10.55
CA THR A 109 -3.71 -2.03 -10.35
C THR A 109 -2.41 -1.54 -11.00
N GLN A 110 -2.45 -0.49 -11.83
CA GLN A 110 -1.29 0.01 -12.59
C GLN A 110 -1.01 1.47 -12.26
N THR A 111 -0.05 1.70 -11.35
CA THR A 111 0.40 3.01 -10.83
C THR A 111 1.09 3.92 -11.84
N ARG A 112 1.00 3.66 -13.14
CA ARG A 112 1.57 4.50 -14.19
C ARG A 112 0.87 4.21 -15.51
N THR A 113 -0.12 5.02 -15.89
CA THR A 113 -0.76 4.92 -17.20
C THR A 113 -0.54 6.20 -17.98
N ASP A 114 0.37 6.13 -18.95
CA ASP A 114 0.70 7.17 -19.92
C ASP A 114 -0.36 7.31 -21.04
N LEU A 115 -1.55 6.72 -20.83
CA LEU A 115 -2.66 6.66 -21.79
C LEU A 115 -3.84 7.55 -21.34
N PRO A 116 -4.60 8.14 -22.29
CA PRO A 116 -5.80 8.90 -21.97
C PRO A 116 -6.84 8.10 -21.17
N PRO A 117 -7.55 8.71 -20.20
CA PRO A 117 -8.58 8.03 -19.41
C PRO A 117 -9.69 7.37 -20.26
N SER A 118 -9.96 7.92 -21.44
CA SER A 118 -10.97 7.40 -22.38
C SER A 118 -10.59 6.04 -22.97
N SER A 119 -9.32 5.82 -23.35
CA SER A 119 -8.88 4.53 -23.89
C SER A 119 -8.84 3.45 -22.81
N LEU A 120 -8.39 3.79 -21.59
CA LEU A 120 -8.37 2.88 -20.45
C LEU A 120 -9.78 2.39 -20.08
N SER A 121 -10.78 3.27 -20.15
CA SER A 121 -12.19 2.94 -19.89
C SER A 121 -12.77 1.94 -20.91
N SER A 122 -12.33 2.01 -22.18
CA SER A 122 -12.79 1.10 -23.24
C SER A 122 -12.29 -0.34 -23.03
N TYR A 123 -11.01 -0.51 -22.66
CA TYR A 123 -10.42 -1.82 -22.36
C TYR A 123 -11.07 -2.47 -21.13
N SER A 124 -11.27 -1.71 -20.06
CA SER A 124 -11.95 -2.21 -18.85
C SER A 124 -13.40 -2.60 -19.15
N THR A 125 -14.12 -1.79 -19.94
CA THR A 125 -15.51 -2.10 -20.33
C THR A 125 -15.58 -3.40 -21.16
N ARG A 126 -14.68 -3.58 -22.13
CA ARG A 126 -14.63 -4.80 -22.95
C ARG A 126 -14.22 -6.02 -22.13
N GLY A 127 -13.25 -5.89 -21.22
CA GLY A 127 -12.86 -6.96 -20.30
C GLY A 127 -14.02 -7.43 -19.43
N ASN A 128 -14.77 -6.49 -18.84
CA ASN A 128 -15.95 -6.80 -18.03
C ASN A 128 -17.05 -7.53 -18.84
N GLN A 129 -17.23 -7.18 -20.12
CA GLN A 129 -18.18 -7.91 -21.00
C GLN A 129 -17.76 -9.37 -21.19
N LEU A 130 -16.47 -9.64 -21.41
CA LEU A 130 -15.95 -11.01 -21.57
C LEU A 130 -16.07 -11.82 -20.27
N CYS A 131 -15.82 -11.20 -19.11
CA CYS A 131 -16.07 -11.82 -17.80
C CYS A 131 -17.55 -12.18 -17.61
N SER A 132 -18.46 -11.32 -18.05
CA SER A 132 -19.91 -11.57 -17.98
C SER A 132 -20.31 -12.76 -18.85
N GLN A 133 -19.74 -12.90 -20.06
CA GLN A 133 -20.04 -14.02 -20.96
C GLN A 133 -19.68 -15.37 -20.34
N VAL A 134 -18.48 -15.47 -19.74
CA VAL A 134 -18.05 -16.72 -19.09
C VAL A 134 -18.82 -16.98 -17.80
N SER A 135 -19.17 -15.94 -17.04
CA SER A 135 -20.02 -16.07 -15.85
C SER A 135 -21.44 -16.57 -16.20
N GLU A 136 -21.98 -16.18 -17.35
CA GLU A 136 -23.28 -16.66 -17.83
C GLU A 136 -23.22 -18.17 -18.17
N VAL A 137 -22.14 -18.61 -18.83
CA VAL A 137 -21.90 -20.03 -19.12
C VAL A 137 -21.77 -20.84 -17.81
N VAL A 138 -20.99 -20.36 -16.85
CA VAL A 138 -20.84 -20.99 -15.53
C VAL A 138 -22.18 -21.10 -14.80
N ARG A 139 -23.00 -20.03 -14.83
CA ARG A 139 -24.33 -20.03 -14.22
C ARG A 139 -25.24 -21.09 -14.83
N LYS A 140 -25.30 -21.20 -16.16
CA LYS A 140 -26.09 -22.24 -16.86
C LYS A 140 -25.69 -23.65 -16.43
N THR A 141 -24.39 -23.88 -16.20
CA THR A 141 -23.87 -25.20 -15.77
C THR A 141 -24.04 -25.49 -14.27
N ALA A 142 -24.34 -24.47 -13.46
CA ALA A 142 -24.62 -24.63 -12.04
C ALA A 142 -26.05 -25.16 -11.77
N GLU A 143 -26.95 -25.05 -12.75
CA GLU A 143 -28.35 -25.48 -12.68
C GLU A 143 -28.54 -27.01 -12.83
N GLY A 144 -27.45 -27.78 -12.93
CA GLY A 144 -27.45 -29.24 -12.78
C GLY A 144 -26.93 -30.03 -13.99
N GLU A 145 -26.71 -29.37 -15.13
CA GLU A 145 -26.20 -30.00 -16.36
C GLU A 145 -24.70 -29.73 -16.57
N PHE A 146 -23.97 -30.71 -17.13
CA PHE A 146 -22.57 -30.52 -17.49
C PHE A 146 -22.42 -29.54 -18.68
N PRO A 147 -21.31 -28.78 -18.78
CA PRO A 147 -21.11 -27.86 -19.90
C PRO A 147 -21.17 -28.58 -21.24
N SER A 148 -21.92 -28.01 -22.19
CA SER A 148 -21.95 -28.50 -23.57
C SER A 148 -20.63 -28.21 -24.28
N VAL A 149 -20.41 -28.82 -25.45
CA VAL A 149 -19.23 -28.51 -26.27
C VAL A 149 -19.29 -27.05 -26.73
N ASP A 150 -20.47 -26.54 -27.08
CA ASP A 150 -20.65 -25.15 -27.52
C ASP A 150 -20.34 -24.15 -26.40
N ASP A 151 -20.77 -24.45 -25.17
CA ASP A 151 -20.44 -23.65 -23.97
C ASP A 151 -18.93 -23.57 -23.74
N MET A 152 -18.22 -24.70 -23.87
CA MET A 152 -16.77 -24.74 -23.75
C MET A 152 -16.09 -23.90 -24.86
N THR A 153 -16.54 -24.01 -26.11
CA THR A 153 -15.97 -23.19 -27.20
C THR A 153 -16.25 -21.70 -27.05
N ALA A 154 -17.37 -21.33 -26.41
CA ALA A 154 -17.70 -19.94 -26.11
C ALA A 154 -16.78 -19.39 -25.00
N ALA A 155 -16.57 -20.16 -23.94
CA ALA A 155 -15.65 -19.79 -22.85
C ALA A 155 -14.19 -19.68 -23.34
N GLU A 156 -13.74 -20.62 -24.17
CA GLU A 156 -12.39 -20.58 -24.76
C GLU A 156 -12.19 -19.40 -25.71
N ARG A 157 -13.20 -19.05 -26.52
CA ARG A 157 -13.18 -17.84 -27.35
C ARG A 157 -13.08 -16.57 -26.51
N ALA A 158 -13.88 -16.45 -25.46
CA ALA A 158 -13.84 -15.30 -24.57
C ALA A 158 -12.47 -15.13 -23.90
N LEU A 159 -11.83 -16.24 -23.50
CA LEU A 159 -10.47 -16.23 -22.96
C LEU A 159 -9.43 -15.79 -24.01
N HIS A 160 -9.56 -16.27 -25.25
CA HIS A 160 -8.67 -15.87 -26.34
C HIS A 160 -8.79 -14.37 -26.66
N GLU A 161 -10.02 -13.84 -26.71
CA GLU A 161 -10.28 -12.41 -26.89
C GLU A 161 -9.71 -11.56 -25.74
N MET A 162 -9.84 -12.03 -24.49
CA MET A 162 -9.27 -11.35 -23.32
C MET A 162 -7.74 -11.26 -23.41
N ARG A 163 -7.07 -12.35 -23.79
CA ARG A 163 -5.61 -12.38 -23.99
C ARG A 163 -5.18 -11.44 -25.14
N ALA A 164 -5.95 -11.37 -26.23
CA ALA A 164 -5.69 -10.44 -27.33
C ALA A 164 -5.84 -8.97 -26.90
N LEU A 165 -6.86 -8.67 -26.10
CA LEU A 165 -7.13 -7.33 -25.58
C LEU A 165 -5.98 -6.79 -24.71
N ILE A 166 -5.38 -7.65 -23.87
CA ILE A 166 -4.23 -7.29 -23.04
C ILE A 166 -2.99 -7.01 -23.88
N ARG A 167 -2.74 -7.81 -24.92
CA ARG A 167 -1.62 -7.57 -25.86
C ARG A 167 -1.75 -6.21 -26.55
N LEU A 168 -2.95 -5.89 -27.05
CA LEU A 168 -3.22 -4.58 -27.65
C LEU A 168 -2.98 -3.43 -26.68
N LYS A 169 -3.43 -3.55 -25.42
CA LYS A 169 -3.17 -2.54 -24.39
C LYS A 169 -1.67 -2.37 -24.12
N GLN A 170 -0.92 -3.48 -24.03
CA GLN A 170 0.53 -3.44 -23.80
C GLN A 170 1.29 -2.80 -24.96
N GLU A 171 0.91 -3.08 -26.21
CA GLU A 171 1.50 -2.46 -27.39
C GLU A 171 1.25 -0.95 -27.45
N GLU A 172 0.04 -0.49 -27.11
CA GLU A 172 -0.28 0.94 -27.05
C GLU A 172 0.47 1.67 -25.92
N VAL A 173 0.65 1.02 -24.76
CA VAL A 173 1.50 1.56 -23.68
C VAL A 173 2.96 1.67 -24.15
N ALA A 174 3.49 0.65 -24.83
CA ALA A 174 4.87 0.67 -25.33
C ALA A 174 5.10 1.80 -26.36
N LYS A 175 4.19 1.96 -27.32
CA LYS A 175 4.24 3.07 -28.31
C LYS A 175 4.14 4.44 -27.65
N ALA A 176 3.31 4.59 -26.61
CA ALA A 176 3.18 5.85 -25.88
C ALA A 176 4.46 6.19 -25.10
N GLN A 177 5.13 5.20 -24.53
CA GLN A 177 6.42 5.37 -23.83
C GLN A 177 7.55 5.72 -24.80
N GLU A 178 7.59 5.10 -25.99
CA GLU A 178 8.58 5.40 -27.02
C GLU A 178 8.44 6.84 -27.54
N LYS A 179 7.21 7.29 -27.83
CA LYS A 179 6.94 8.69 -28.20
C LYS A 179 7.30 9.70 -27.11
N LYS A 180 7.11 9.35 -25.84
CA LYS A 180 7.52 10.21 -24.72
C LYS A 180 9.04 10.33 -24.62
N LYS A 181 9.77 9.22 -24.81
CA LYS A 181 11.25 9.25 -24.85
C LYS A 181 11.77 10.08 -26.02
N GLU A 182 11.18 9.94 -27.20
CA GLU A 182 11.54 10.78 -28.36
C GLU A 182 11.28 12.27 -28.10
N GLN A 183 10.18 12.60 -27.41
CA GLN A 183 9.87 13.99 -27.02
C GLN A 183 10.81 14.52 -25.93
N GLU A 184 11.16 13.70 -24.93
CA GLU A 184 12.13 14.05 -23.88
C GLU A 184 13.53 14.27 -24.47
N GLU A 185 13.98 13.41 -25.39
CA GLU A 185 15.26 13.57 -26.09
C GLU A 185 15.28 14.79 -27.01
N GLU A 186 14.17 15.13 -27.66
CA GLU A 186 14.08 16.35 -28.49
C GLU A 186 14.00 17.63 -27.63
N GLU A 187 13.39 17.56 -26.44
CA GLU A 187 13.37 18.65 -25.47
C GLU A 187 14.74 18.85 -24.79
N GLU A 188 15.48 17.77 -24.50
CA GLU A 188 16.88 17.84 -24.05
C GLU A 188 17.79 18.44 -25.12
N ARG A 189 17.66 18.03 -26.39
CA ARG A 189 18.42 18.66 -27.50
C ARG A 189 18.10 20.14 -27.68
N ARG A 190 16.86 20.57 -27.40
CA ARG A 190 16.49 22.00 -27.37
C ARG A 190 17.10 22.74 -26.18
N LYS A 191 17.09 22.12 -24.98
CA LYS A 191 17.72 22.70 -23.77
C LYS A 191 19.25 22.80 -23.89
N GLU A 192 19.91 21.85 -24.56
CA GLU A 192 21.34 21.91 -24.84
C GLU A 192 21.70 22.99 -25.88
N ALA A 193 20.86 23.17 -26.91
CA ALA A 193 21.02 24.26 -27.88
C ALA A 193 20.78 25.64 -27.26
N GLU A 194 19.85 25.76 -26.31
CA GLU A 194 19.62 26.98 -25.52
C GLU A 194 20.73 27.22 -24.47
N ALA A 195 21.34 26.16 -23.92
CA ALA A 195 22.47 26.25 -23.00
C ALA A 195 23.75 26.76 -23.68
N HIS A 196 23.98 26.41 -24.95
CA HIS A 196 25.20 26.82 -25.68
C HIS A 196 25.19 28.29 -26.15
N VAL A 197 24.02 28.96 -26.13
CA VAL A 197 23.88 30.41 -26.35
C VAL A 197 23.91 31.19 -25.01
N CYS A 198 23.78 30.50 -23.87
CA CYS A 198 23.71 31.13 -22.54
C CYS A 198 25.03 31.08 -21.72
N CYS A 199 26.13 30.59 -22.30
CA CYS A 199 27.47 30.65 -21.69
C CYS A 199 28.09 32.07 -21.55
N GLY A 200 27.27 33.12 -21.63
CA GLY A 200 27.60 34.48 -21.20
C GLY A 200 26.84 34.94 -19.95
N GLY A 201 26.05 34.08 -19.30
CA GLY A 201 25.01 34.52 -18.35
C GLY A 201 24.91 33.77 -17.02
N CYS A 202 25.93 33.04 -16.55
CA CYS A 202 25.87 32.35 -15.25
C CYS A 202 26.15 33.25 -14.02
N ALA A 203 25.70 34.51 -14.06
CA ALA A 203 25.64 35.40 -12.89
C ALA A 203 24.18 35.75 -12.49
N GLY A 204 23.18 35.08 -13.08
CA GLY A 204 21.78 35.52 -13.05
C GLY A 204 20.80 34.74 -12.17
N LEU A 205 21.16 33.61 -11.55
CA LEU A 205 20.18 32.80 -10.79
C LEU A 205 19.83 33.32 -9.38
N TYR A 206 20.39 34.45 -8.98
CA TYR A 206 19.89 35.26 -7.87
C TYR A 206 19.82 36.73 -8.29
N ARG A 207 18.91 37.04 -9.21
CA ARG A 207 18.38 38.40 -9.32
C ARG A 207 16.90 38.33 -8.99
N PRO A 208 16.40 39.11 -8.00
CA PRO A 208 14.96 39.22 -7.79
C PRO A 208 14.38 39.92 -9.01
N LEU A 209 13.88 39.12 -9.96
CA LEU A 209 12.95 39.60 -10.97
C LEU A 209 11.64 39.82 -10.23
N PHE A 210 11.31 41.10 -10.04
CA PHE A 210 10.30 41.67 -9.14
C PHE A 210 10.69 41.77 -7.65
N VAL A 211 11.47 42.81 -7.32
CA VAL A 211 11.33 43.47 -6.02
C VAL A 211 10.01 44.24 -6.03
N CYS A 212 8.92 43.61 -5.65
CA CYS A 212 7.74 44.35 -5.17
C CYS A 212 8.11 44.93 -3.80
N SER A 213 8.60 46.18 -3.80
CA SER A 213 8.92 47.01 -2.63
C SER A 213 8.08 46.66 -1.39
N GLY A 214 8.67 46.04 -0.36
CA GLY A 214 8.05 45.93 0.97
C GLY A 214 8.38 44.71 1.84
N LEU A 215 8.64 43.52 1.27
CA LEU A 215 8.84 42.28 2.04
C LEU A 215 10.32 42.01 2.38
N GLN A 216 10.56 41.37 3.52
CA GLN A 216 11.90 41.07 4.01
C GLN A 216 12.44 39.77 3.37
N THR A 217 13.75 39.68 3.15
CA THR A 217 14.39 38.43 2.69
C THR A 217 14.89 37.55 3.83
N SER A 218 14.77 38.00 5.08
CA SER A 218 15.25 37.30 6.27
C SER A 218 14.29 37.54 7.45
N ALA A 219 14.29 36.59 8.40
CA ALA A 219 13.66 36.76 9.70
C ALA A 219 14.15 38.04 10.41
N GLU A 220 13.29 38.61 11.25
CA GLU A 220 13.64 39.73 12.12
C GLU A 220 14.87 39.44 12.99
N ASP A 221 15.68 40.47 13.29
CA ASP A 221 16.92 40.34 14.08
C ASP A 221 16.71 39.66 15.43
N SER A 222 15.56 39.90 16.07
CA SER A 222 15.20 39.26 17.34
C SER A 222 15.02 37.73 17.19
N THR A 223 14.42 37.28 16.08
CA THR A 223 14.25 35.87 15.75
C THR A 223 15.59 35.21 15.47
N LEU A 224 16.48 35.89 14.72
CA LEU A 224 17.81 35.38 14.40
C LEU A 224 18.71 35.25 15.63
N LYS A 225 18.64 36.23 16.54
CA LYS A 225 19.38 36.17 17.80
C LYS A 225 18.94 34.96 18.64
N TRP A 226 17.62 34.79 18.81
CA TRP A 226 17.07 33.64 19.52
C TRP A 226 17.43 32.30 18.86
N TYR A 227 17.40 32.22 17.53
CA TYR A 227 17.86 31.04 16.79
C TYR A 227 19.33 30.72 17.09
N LYS A 228 20.23 31.71 17.05
CA LYS A 228 21.66 31.53 17.35
C LYS A 228 21.87 31.04 18.78
N GLU A 229 21.19 31.64 19.75
CA GLU A 229 21.23 31.21 21.16
C GLU A 229 20.82 29.74 21.33
N LEU A 230 19.76 29.29 20.65
CA LEU A 230 19.34 27.89 20.66
C LEU A 230 20.38 26.95 20.01
N GLN A 231 20.98 27.36 18.90
CA GLN A 231 22.02 26.56 18.24
C GLN A 231 23.29 26.46 19.10
N GLU A 232 23.70 27.55 19.75
CA GLU A 232 24.81 27.58 20.69
C GLU A 232 24.54 26.70 21.93
N ALA A 233 23.35 26.78 22.50
CA ALA A 233 22.95 25.94 23.64
C ALA A 233 22.97 24.44 23.29
N SER A 234 22.56 24.08 22.08
CA SER A 234 22.62 22.70 21.57
C SER A 234 24.06 22.23 21.34
N ALA A 235 24.91 23.10 20.78
CA ALA A 235 26.34 22.80 20.61
C ALA A 235 27.06 22.60 21.96
N GLN A 236 26.75 23.45 22.96
CA GLN A 236 27.26 23.30 24.32
C GLN A 236 26.78 21.99 24.97
N CYS A 237 25.52 21.62 24.77
CA CYS A 237 24.99 20.33 25.22
C CYS A 237 25.77 19.16 24.60
N ALA A 238 26.01 19.20 23.27
CA ALA A 238 26.79 18.18 22.57
C ALA A 238 28.23 18.04 23.13
N GLN A 239 28.88 19.15 23.45
CA GLN A 239 30.20 19.16 24.08
C GLN A 239 30.15 18.64 25.53
N ALA A 240 29.08 18.91 26.27
CA ALA A 240 28.93 18.52 27.67
C ALA A 240 28.91 17.00 27.89
N PHE A 241 28.55 16.20 26.88
CA PHE A 241 28.62 14.72 26.93
C PHE A 241 29.69 14.11 26.04
N GLU A 242 30.68 14.89 25.59
CA GLU A 242 31.74 14.42 24.68
C GLU A 242 32.56 13.28 25.30
N GLN A 243 32.79 13.29 26.62
CA GLN A 243 33.51 12.21 27.31
C GLN A 243 32.73 10.89 27.28
N LEU A 244 31.41 10.92 27.48
CA LEU A 244 30.52 9.77 27.32
C LEU A 244 30.52 9.27 25.86
N ASN A 245 30.65 10.16 24.89
CA ASN A 245 30.65 9.84 23.47
C ASN A 245 31.96 9.18 22.99
N SER A 246 33.10 9.70 23.44
CA SER A 246 34.46 9.34 23.03
C SER A 246 35.12 8.27 23.92
N SER A 247 34.48 7.88 25.02
CA SER A 247 35.02 6.88 25.95
C SER A 247 35.33 5.56 25.25
N LYS A 248 36.53 5.03 25.52
CA LYS A 248 36.99 3.72 25.03
C LYS A 248 36.57 2.57 25.95
N ASP A 249 36.13 2.88 27.17
CA ASP A 249 35.72 1.89 28.15
C ASP A 249 34.46 1.12 27.73
N MET A 250 34.51 -0.20 27.89
CA MET A 250 33.46 -1.11 27.45
C MET A 250 32.17 -0.93 28.27
N GLN A 251 32.29 -0.66 29.58
CA GLN A 251 31.12 -0.45 30.44
C GLN A 251 30.42 0.87 30.10
N THR A 252 31.19 1.93 29.87
CA THR A 252 30.68 3.24 29.45
C THR A 252 29.98 3.17 28.09
N LYS A 253 30.55 2.46 27.11
CA LYS A 253 29.90 2.23 25.80
C LYS A 253 28.58 1.47 25.93
N LYS A 254 28.56 0.45 26.77
CA LYS A 254 27.35 -0.33 27.05
C LYS A 254 26.28 0.56 27.70
N LEU A 255 26.64 1.33 28.73
CA LEU A 255 25.74 2.27 29.38
C LEU A 255 25.17 3.30 28.39
N LYS A 256 26.03 3.90 27.55
CA LYS A 256 25.62 4.84 26.49
C LYS A 256 24.55 4.22 25.56
N LEU A 257 24.79 3.00 25.08
CA LEU A 257 23.83 2.32 24.20
C LEU A 257 22.49 2.06 24.90
N GLU A 258 22.52 1.63 26.16
CA GLU A 258 21.32 1.37 26.94
C GLU A 258 20.54 2.66 27.27
N LEU A 259 21.24 3.76 27.59
CA LEU A 259 20.66 5.10 27.77
C LEU A 259 19.99 5.59 26.48
N GLN A 260 20.67 5.45 25.34
CA GLN A 260 20.11 5.84 24.05
C GLN A 260 18.85 5.01 23.72
N LYS A 261 18.87 3.70 23.96
CA LYS A 261 17.69 2.84 23.79
C LYS A 261 16.55 3.26 24.73
N ALA A 262 16.84 3.48 26.00
CA ALA A 262 15.86 3.90 27.00
C ALA A 262 15.21 5.25 26.65
N ALA A 263 15.95 6.16 26.00
CA ALA A 263 15.43 7.45 25.55
C ALA A 263 14.63 7.35 24.24
N THR A 264 15.10 6.58 23.26
CA THR A 264 14.58 6.63 21.87
C THR A 264 13.51 5.60 21.55
N ILE A 265 13.49 4.44 22.22
CA ILE A 265 12.49 3.40 22.01
C ILE A 265 11.09 3.86 22.44
N PRO A 266 10.88 4.47 23.63
CA PRO A 266 9.55 4.91 24.04
C PRO A 266 8.92 5.89 23.05
N VAL A 267 9.71 6.82 22.51
CA VAL A 267 9.24 7.76 21.48
C VAL A 267 8.88 7.07 20.16
N SER A 268 9.54 5.95 19.82
CA SER A 268 9.17 5.13 18.65
C SER A 268 7.91 4.29 18.85
N GLN A 269 7.46 4.12 20.10
CA GLN A 269 6.26 3.34 20.44
C GLN A 269 5.00 4.20 20.55
N ILE A 270 5.13 5.51 20.37
CA ILE A 270 3.99 6.42 20.39
C ILE A 270 3.07 6.07 19.22
N SER A 271 1.80 5.82 19.54
CA SER A 271 0.76 5.51 18.57
C SER A 271 -0.56 6.19 18.96
N SER A 272 -1.53 6.21 18.04
CA SER A 272 -2.87 6.78 18.24
C SER A 272 -3.89 5.78 18.81
N ASN A 273 -3.45 4.61 19.29
CA ASN A 273 -4.34 3.52 19.65
C ASN A 273 -4.98 3.67 21.04
N SER A 274 -4.22 4.13 22.05
CA SER A 274 -4.67 4.19 23.45
C SER A 274 -3.97 5.31 24.21
N GLY A 275 -4.76 6.11 24.94
CA GLY A 275 -4.29 7.16 25.83
C GLY A 275 -3.61 6.60 27.09
N SER A 276 -4.03 5.44 27.58
CA SER A 276 -3.37 4.76 28.71
C SER A 276 -1.93 4.32 28.34
N GLN A 277 -1.74 3.70 27.17
CA GLN A 277 -0.41 3.37 26.66
C GLN A 277 0.46 4.62 26.43
N LEU A 278 -0.14 5.70 25.90
CA LEU A 278 0.57 6.97 25.71
C LEU A 278 1.06 7.55 27.04
N ARG A 279 0.27 7.43 28.10
CA ARG A 279 0.65 7.84 29.45
C ARG A 279 1.78 6.99 30.02
N GLU A 280 1.81 5.69 29.79
CA GLU A 280 2.93 4.84 30.21
C GLU A 280 4.25 5.25 29.54
N ILE A 281 4.20 5.58 28.25
CA ILE A 281 5.35 6.09 27.49
C ILE A 281 5.82 7.42 28.10
N PHE A 282 4.90 8.35 28.35
CA PHE A 282 5.19 9.62 28.99
C PHE A 282 5.87 9.44 30.35
N ASP A 283 5.27 8.64 31.23
CA ASP A 283 5.78 8.38 32.58
C ASP A 283 7.17 7.72 32.55
N LYS A 284 7.43 6.86 31.56
CA LYS A 284 8.73 6.22 31.38
C LYS A 284 9.81 7.23 30.99
N VAL A 285 9.49 8.15 30.07
CA VAL A 285 10.42 9.22 29.65
C VAL A 285 10.67 10.19 30.80
N ASP A 286 9.61 10.62 31.49
CA ASP A 286 9.71 11.52 32.65
C ASP A 286 10.56 10.91 33.78
N LYS A 287 10.35 9.62 34.11
CA LYS A 287 11.17 8.90 35.10
C LYS A 287 12.65 8.88 34.72
N LEU A 288 12.97 8.60 33.46
CA LEU A 288 14.35 8.56 32.97
C LEU A 288 15.02 9.94 33.08
N LEU A 289 14.31 11.01 32.68
CA LEU A 289 14.81 12.39 32.80
C LEU A 289 14.96 12.82 34.26
N SER A 290 14.09 12.34 35.15
CA SER A 290 14.12 12.63 36.59
C SER A 290 15.16 11.82 37.38
N GLY A 291 16.12 11.16 36.74
CA GLY A 291 17.15 10.37 37.44
C GLY A 291 16.71 8.99 37.90
N ARG A 292 15.43 8.60 37.71
CA ARG A 292 14.88 7.33 38.20
C ARG A 292 15.22 6.19 37.25
N ALA A 293 15.30 4.99 37.81
CA ALA A 293 15.61 3.80 37.03
C ALA A 293 14.41 3.37 36.17
N VAL A 294 14.66 3.04 34.90
CA VAL A 294 13.67 2.54 33.94
C VAL A 294 14.15 1.25 33.29
N VAL A 295 13.23 0.33 33.01
CA VAL A 295 13.55 -0.94 32.35
C VAL A 295 13.51 -0.77 30.84
N SER A 296 14.64 -1.05 30.17
CA SER A 296 14.79 -1.05 28.72
C SER A 296 15.48 -2.35 28.29
N GLY A 297 14.84 -3.14 27.41
CA GLY A 297 15.43 -4.39 26.91
C GLY A 297 15.82 -5.41 27.99
N GLY A 298 15.08 -5.45 29.11
CA GLY A 298 15.36 -6.36 30.24
C GLY A 298 16.42 -5.86 31.23
N ARG A 299 16.96 -4.65 31.07
CA ARG A 299 17.93 -4.03 31.98
C ARG A 299 17.39 -2.74 32.59
N SER A 300 17.73 -2.49 33.85
CA SER A 300 17.39 -1.25 34.55
C SER A 300 18.48 -0.21 34.32
N VAL A 301 18.11 0.97 33.83
CA VAL A 301 19.03 2.06 33.44
C VAL A 301 18.57 3.35 34.11
N SER A 302 19.51 4.16 34.59
CA SER A 302 19.22 5.47 35.20
C SER A 302 20.23 6.51 34.72
N THR A 303 19.77 7.74 34.53
CA THR A 303 20.64 8.89 34.24
C THR A 303 21.53 9.29 35.43
N SER A 304 21.26 8.79 36.64
CA SER A 304 22.10 9.01 37.82
C SER A 304 23.40 8.18 37.80
N GLN A 305 23.53 7.22 36.87
CA GLN A 305 24.70 6.33 36.77
C GLN A 305 25.94 7.02 36.19
N HIS A 306 25.78 8.17 35.52
CA HIS A 306 26.89 8.92 34.94
C HIS A 306 26.56 10.41 34.90
N PRO A 307 27.49 11.32 35.27
CA PRO A 307 27.21 12.75 35.37
C PRO A 307 26.73 13.39 34.05
N GLN A 308 27.19 12.87 32.90
CA GLN A 308 26.79 13.38 31.58
C GLN A 308 25.57 12.66 30.97
N ALA A 309 24.99 11.66 31.65
CA ALA A 309 23.90 10.88 31.08
C ALA A 309 22.62 11.70 30.89
N LEU A 310 22.33 12.66 31.77
CA LEU A 310 21.15 13.50 31.66
C LEU A 310 21.17 14.38 30.41
N GLU A 311 22.29 15.07 30.14
CA GLU A 311 22.46 15.89 28.94
C GLU A 311 22.40 15.02 27.68
N PHE A 312 23.08 13.86 27.68
CA PHE A 312 23.04 12.91 26.56
C PHE A 312 21.62 12.40 26.26
N VAL A 313 20.88 12.00 27.29
CA VAL A 313 19.49 11.53 27.14
C VAL A 313 18.60 12.65 26.65
N SER A 314 18.72 13.86 27.21
CA SER A 314 17.94 15.04 26.80
C SER A 314 18.17 15.37 25.31
N TYR A 315 19.43 15.36 24.87
CA TYR A 315 19.82 15.58 23.49
C TYR A 315 19.25 14.49 22.56
N LYS A 316 19.45 13.21 22.91
CA LYS A 316 18.98 12.09 22.08
C LYS A 316 17.46 11.99 22.02
N LEU A 317 16.78 12.32 23.11
CA LEU A 317 15.33 12.37 23.17
C LEU A 317 14.78 13.49 22.26
N ALA A 318 15.35 14.70 22.35
CA ALA A 318 14.98 15.83 21.51
C ALA A 318 15.21 15.54 20.02
N GLU A 319 16.38 15.01 19.66
CA GLU A 319 16.70 14.56 18.31
C GLU A 319 15.66 13.54 17.81
N LYS A 320 15.23 12.62 18.67
CA LYS A 320 14.27 11.58 18.31
C LYS A 320 12.85 12.11 18.08
N PHE A 321 12.38 13.09 18.87
CA PHE A 321 11.09 13.74 18.60
C PHE A 321 11.06 14.38 17.21
N VAL A 322 12.11 15.15 16.86
CA VAL A 322 12.21 15.77 15.53
C VAL A 322 12.31 14.71 14.44
N LYS A 323 13.07 13.63 14.68
CA LYS A 323 13.20 12.51 13.74
C LYS A 323 11.84 11.82 13.46
N GLN A 324 10.99 11.68 14.47
CA GLN A 324 9.63 11.17 14.26
C GLN A 324 8.78 12.10 13.38
N GLY A 325 8.94 13.42 13.51
CA GLY A 325 8.32 14.39 12.59
C GLY A 325 8.80 14.21 11.15
N GLU A 326 10.10 14.00 10.99
CA GLU A 326 10.76 13.83 9.69
C GLU A 326 10.45 12.49 8.99
N GLU A 327 10.18 11.41 9.72
CA GLU A 327 9.93 10.07 9.14
C GLU A 327 8.45 9.65 9.23
N GLU A 328 7.93 9.54 10.46
CA GLU A 328 6.60 8.99 10.74
C GLU A 328 5.51 9.97 10.37
N VAL A 329 5.59 11.21 10.85
CA VAL A 329 4.57 12.24 10.56
C VAL A 329 4.57 12.62 9.09
N ALA A 330 5.74 12.60 8.44
CA ALA A 330 5.88 12.81 7.01
C ALA A 330 5.10 11.77 6.18
N SER A 331 4.92 10.55 6.69
CA SER A 331 4.18 9.48 6.02
C SER A 331 2.74 9.33 6.52
N HIS A 332 2.50 9.58 7.81
CA HIS A 332 1.23 9.46 8.50
C HIS A 332 0.95 10.74 9.29
N HIS A 333 0.31 11.71 8.63
CA HIS A 333 0.13 13.06 9.20
C HIS A 333 -0.57 13.06 10.57
N GLU A 334 -1.47 12.10 10.82
CA GLU A 334 -2.22 11.94 12.06
C GLU A 334 -1.34 11.57 13.26
N ALA A 335 -0.17 10.96 13.03
CA ALA A 335 0.78 10.63 14.09
C ALA A 335 1.37 11.88 14.78
N ALA A 336 1.21 13.07 14.17
CA ALA A 336 1.66 14.33 14.75
C ALA A 336 1.07 14.58 16.15
N PHE A 337 -0.22 14.28 16.37
CA PHE A 337 -0.93 14.59 17.61
C PHE A 337 -0.45 13.80 18.84
N PRO A 338 -0.39 12.46 18.82
CA PRO A 338 0.11 11.70 19.97
C PRO A 338 1.59 11.98 20.26
N ILE A 339 2.40 12.27 19.24
CA ILE A 339 3.82 12.61 19.42
C ILE A 339 3.97 14.01 20.03
N ALA A 340 3.22 14.99 19.50
CA ALA A 340 3.24 16.37 19.97
C ALA A 340 2.75 16.53 21.41
N VAL A 341 1.70 15.81 21.82
CA VAL A 341 1.18 15.95 23.20
C VAL A 341 2.18 15.43 24.23
N VAL A 342 2.92 14.36 23.91
CA VAL A 342 4.01 13.85 24.75
C VAL A 342 5.17 14.85 24.77
N ALA A 343 5.60 15.34 23.60
CA ALA A 343 6.68 16.33 23.52
C ALA A 343 6.35 17.61 24.32
N SER A 344 5.11 18.11 24.20
CA SER A 344 4.61 19.28 24.94
C SER A 344 4.62 19.06 26.46
N GLY A 345 4.16 17.90 26.93
CA GLY A 345 4.21 17.57 28.36
C GLY A 345 5.64 17.42 28.89
N ILE A 346 6.54 16.77 28.13
CA ILE A 346 7.94 16.64 28.51
C ILE A 346 8.61 18.01 28.55
N TRP A 347 8.29 18.91 27.63
CA TRP A 347 8.78 20.29 27.65
C TRP A 347 8.33 21.03 28.92
N GLU A 348 7.07 20.87 29.32
CA GLU A 348 6.52 21.52 30.51
C GLU A 348 7.17 21.05 31.83
N LEU A 349 7.64 19.80 31.88
CA LEU A 349 8.36 19.22 33.03
C LEU A 349 9.88 19.45 32.95
N HIS A 350 10.45 19.36 31.74
CA HIS A 350 11.88 19.40 31.46
C HIS A 350 12.19 20.43 30.36
N PRO A 351 12.19 21.75 30.67
CA PRO A 351 12.33 22.82 29.67
C PRO A 351 13.56 22.69 28.77
N ARG A 352 14.65 22.16 29.31
CA ARG A 352 15.89 21.88 28.58
C ARG A 352 15.67 20.97 27.37
N VAL A 353 14.82 19.95 27.50
CA VAL A 353 14.49 19.05 26.37
C VAL A 353 13.76 19.82 25.29
N GLY A 354 12.85 20.72 25.66
CA GLY A 354 12.12 21.56 24.73
C GLY A 354 12.99 22.52 23.92
N GLU A 355 13.94 23.19 24.57
CA GLU A 355 14.96 24.01 23.89
C GLU A 355 15.76 23.18 22.87
N LEU A 356 16.18 21.97 23.25
CA LEU A 356 16.89 21.06 22.35
C LEU A 356 16.00 20.58 21.19
N VAL A 357 14.70 20.35 21.43
CA VAL A 357 13.74 20.00 20.36
C VAL A 357 13.69 21.13 19.34
N LEU A 358 13.58 22.39 19.77
CA LEU A 358 13.63 23.54 18.87
C LEU A 358 14.96 23.65 18.15
N ALA A 359 16.08 23.47 18.85
CA ALA A 359 17.41 23.56 18.23
C ALA A 359 17.57 22.51 17.11
N HIS A 360 17.16 21.27 17.35
CA HIS A 360 17.16 20.21 16.34
C HIS A 360 16.19 20.49 15.19
N LEU A 361 14.98 20.94 15.51
CA LEU A 361 13.97 21.28 14.51
C LEU A 361 14.46 22.40 13.60
N HIS A 362 14.95 23.51 14.17
CA HIS A 362 15.42 24.67 13.41
C HIS A 362 16.66 24.36 12.56
N LYS A 363 17.52 23.44 13.01
CA LYS A 363 18.68 22.99 12.23
C LYS A 363 18.27 22.11 11.06
N LYS A 364 17.31 21.20 11.25
CA LYS A 364 16.84 20.28 10.21
C LYS A 364 15.79 20.88 9.27
N CYS A 365 15.03 21.86 9.76
CA CYS A 365 13.94 22.54 9.08
C CYS A 365 14.09 24.05 9.35
N PRO A 366 14.93 24.77 8.56
CA PRO A 366 15.12 26.22 8.73
C PRO A 366 13.82 27.01 8.54
N TYR A 367 12.86 26.41 7.83
CA TYR A 367 11.50 26.91 7.62
C TYR A 367 10.62 26.95 8.87
N ALA A 368 11.05 26.32 9.98
CA ALA A 368 10.39 26.45 11.27
C ALA A 368 10.74 27.76 12.00
N VAL A 369 11.82 28.45 11.59
CA VAL A 369 12.25 29.79 12.08
C VAL A 369 11.81 30.92 11.15
N PRO A 370 11.15 30.58 10.04
CA PRO A 370 11.14 31.32 8.77
C PRO A 370 12.41 32.14 8.48
N HIS A 371 13.56 31.49 8.29
CA HIS A 371 14.77 32.17 7.82
C HIS A 371 15.31 31.51 6.55
N TYR A 372 15.51 32.32 5.50
CA TYR A 372 16.08 31.90 4.21
C TYR A 372 17.46 32.56 4.02
N PRO A 373 18.56 31.95 4.50
CA PRO A 373 19.88 32.50 4.24
C PRO A 373 20.13 32.54 2.73
N PRO A 374 20.47 33.69 2.14
CA PRO A 374 20.86 33.73 0.74
C PRO A 374 22.20 33.00 0.54
N MET A 375 22.41 32.45 -0.66
CA MET A 375 23.68 31.84 -1.04
C MET A 375 24.78 32.91 -0.96
N LYS A 376 25.83 32.65 -0.16
CA LYS A 376 27.00 33.53 -0.09
C LYS A 376 27.95 33.23 -1.24
N ASP A 377 28.57 34.26 -1.80
CA ASP A 377 29.59 34.12 -2.84
C ASP A 377 30.70 33.15 -2.41
N GLY A 378 30.99 32.16 -3.26
CA GLY A 378 31.99 31.12 -3.00
C GLY A 378 31.51 29.92 -2.18
N THR A 379 30.25 29.86 -1.76
CA THR A 379 29.68 28.64 -1.14
C THR A 379 29.45 27.57 -2.21
N ALA A 380 29.87 26.33 -1.97
CA ALA A 380 29.54 25.24 -2.88
C ALA A 380 28.01 25.00 -2.92
N VAL A 381 27.47 24.56 -4.06
CA VAL A 381 26.03 24.32 -4.23
C VAL A 381 25.51 23.32 -3.21
N ASP A 382 26.26 22.24 -2.97
CA ASP A 382 25.95 21.19 -2.01
C ASP A 382 25.93 21.72 -0.56
N ASP A 383 26.88 22.59 -0.21
CA ASP A 383 26.92 23.22 1.12
C ASP A 383 25.71 24.12 1.34
N TYR A 384 25.32 24.85 0.30
CA TYR A 384 24.14 25.70 0.32
C TYR A 384 22.84 24.88 0.43
N GLN A 385 22.73 23.77 -0.28
CA GLN A 385 21.59 22.86 -0.17
C GLN A 385 21.48 22.26 1.23
N ARG A 386 22.60 21.91 1.88
CA ARG A 386 22.57 21.48 3.29
C ARG A 386 22.09 22.59 4.23
N ILE A 387 22.44 23.85 3.95
CA ILE A 387 21.93 25.01 4.70
C ILE A 387 20.40 25.15 4.55
N LEU A 388 19.87 24.89 3.35
CA LEU A 388 18.42 24.85 3.09
C LEU A 388 17.72 23.62 3.70
N GLY A 389 18.46 22.71 4.30
CA GLY A 389 17.96 21.51 4.97
C GLY A 389 17.87 20.29 4.06
N TYR A 390 18.38 20.32 2.83
CA TYR A 390 18.47 19.15 1.97
C TYR A 390 19.45 18.13 2.54
N ARG A 391 19.11 16.85 2.39
CA ARG A 391 20.07 15.77 2.58
C ARG A 391 20.94 15.66 1.34
N VAL A 392 22.24 15.74 1.57
CA VAL A 392 23.27 15.53 0.54
C VAL A 392 24.14 14.39 1.05
N ASP A 393 24.15 13.28 0.33
CA ASP A 393 24.98 12.12 0.61
C ASP A 393 25.87 11.78 -0.60
N ASP A 394 26.64 10.70 -0.51
CA ASP A 394 27.55 10.26 -1.57
C ASP A 394 26.82 9.90 -2.88
N SER A 395 25.51 9.64 -2.82
CA SER A 395 24.66 9.33 -3.97
C SER A 395 24.00 10.56 -4.60
N GLY A 396 24.17 11.73 -3.99
CA GLY A 396 23.71 13.01 -4.48
C GLY A 396 22.77 13.73 -3.51
N VAL A 397 22.00 14.65 -4.08
CA VAL A 397 21.04 15.49 -3.34
C VAL A 397 19.69 14.80 -3.33
N GLU A 398 19.01 14.78 -2.19
CA GLU A 398 17.66 14.20 -2.12
C GLU A 398 16.68 14.90 -3.08
N GLY A 399 15.75 14.13 -3.64
CA GLY A 399 14.73 14.66 -4.54
C GLY A 399 13.76 15.62 -3.85
N GLN A 400 13.21 16.58 -4.61
CA GLN A 400 12.33 17.63 -4.11
C GLN A 400 11.11 17.10 -3.36
N ASP A 401 10.44 16.07 -3.87
CA ASP A 401 9.26 15.48 -3.22
C ASP A 401 9.59 14.87 -1.86
N SER A 402 10.72 14.17 -1.75
CA SER A 402 11.20 13.59 -0.49
C SER A 402 11.54 14.68 0.52
N PHE A 403 12.25 15.73 0.07
CA PHE A 403 12.55 16.91 0.88
C PHE A 403 11.28 17.58 1.40
N LEU A 404 10.31 17.89 0.53
CA LEU A 404 9.06 18.56 0.90
C LEU A 404 8.24 17.71 1.86
N LYS A 405 8.14 16.40 1.64
CA LYS A 405 7.45 15.47 2.54
C LYS A 405 8.06 15.49 3.94
N ARG A 406 9.39 15.56 4.03
CA ARG A 406 10.15 15.64 5.28
C ARG A 406 9.93 16.95 6.03
N MET A 407 9.98 18.07 5.31
CA MET A 407 9.69 19.41 5.86
C MET A 407 8.25 19.53 6.33
N SER A 408 7.30 19.02 5.54
CA SER A 408 5.88 18.93 5.88
C SER A 408 5.66 18.21 7.21
N GLY A 409 6.22 17.01 7.37
CA GLY A 409 6.09 16.23 8.60
C GLY A 409 6.63 16.97 9.84
N MET A 410 7.78 17.64 9.71
CA MET A 410 8.37 18.43 10.79
C MET A 410 7.53 19.66 11.16
N ILE A 411 6.99 20.38 10.17
CA ILE A 411 6.12 21.54 10.41
C ILE A 411 4.77 21.12 10.99
N ARG A 412 4.19 20.00 10.53
CA ARG A 412 2.96 19.43 11.12
C ARG A 412 3.17 19.05 12.58
N LEU A 413 4.29 18.40 12.91
CA LEU A 413 4.64 18.09 14.29
C LEU A 413 4.78 19.37 15.13
N TYR A 414 5.50 20.37 14.63
CA TYR A 414 5.66 21.66 15.29
C TYR A 414 4.32 22.37 15.54
N ALA A 415 3.46 22.43 14.52
CA ALA A 415 2.12 22.99 14.57
C ALA A 415 1.20 22.26 15.58
N ALA A 416 1.41 20.96 15.78
CA ALA A 416 0.72 20.19 16.81
C ALA A 416 1.28 20.48 18.22
N ILE A 417 2.60 20.62 18.39
CA ILE A 417 3.23 20.92 19.69
C ILE A 417 2.71 22.24 20.28
N ILE A 418 2.60 23.29 19.46
CA ILE A 418 2.22 24.63 19.93
C ILE A 418 0.78 24.77 20.42
N GLN A 419 -0.10 23.84 20.05
CA GLN A 419 -1.54 23.90 20.39
C GLN A 419 -1.96 22.86 21.42
N LEU A 420 -1.21 21.77 21.57
CA LEU A 420 -1.59 20.67 22.46
C LEU A 420 -0.95 20.83 23.84
N ARG A 421 -1.70 20.46 24.87
CA ARG A 421 -1.23 20.37 26.25
C ARG A 421 -1.40 18.95 26.77
N TRP A 422 -0.45 18.51 27.58
CA TRP A 422 -0.56 17.25 28.30
C TRP A 422 -1.72 17.30 29.32
N PRO A 423 -2.73 16.41 29.22
CA PRO A 423 -3.96 16.53 30.01
C PRO A 423 -3.79 16.15 31.49
N TYR A 424 -2.75 15.39 31.85
CA TYR A 424 -2.51 14.93 33.22
C TYR A 424 -1.57 15.83 34.03
N GLY A 425 -1.18 16.99 33.48
CA GLY A 425 -0.33 17.97 34.17
C GLY A 425 -1.09 18.74 35.25
N SER A 426 -0.40 19.09 36.35
CA SER A 426 -0.95 19.91 37.44
C SER A 426 -0.83 21.42 37.19
N LYS A 427 0.00 21.83 36.23
CA LYS A 427 0.25 23.23 35.91
C LYS A 427 -0.88 23.80 35.04
N GLN A 428 -1.41 24.95 35.45
CA GLN A 428 -2.44 25.72 34.74
C GLN A 428 -1.85 26.96 34.02
N GLY A 429 -0.53 27.11 34.01
CA GLY A 429 0.17 28.26 33.40
C GLY A 429 0.19 28.22 31.87
N PRO A 430 0.73 29.26 31.20
CA PRO A 430 0.91 29.24 29.75
C PRO A 430 1.80 28.07 29.31
N LEU A 431 1.50 27.50 28.15
CA LEU A 431 2.36 26.50 27.50
C LEU A 431 3.75 27.13 27.25
N PRO A 432 4.86 26.42 27.56
CA PRO A 432 6.21 26.93 27.32
C PRO A 432 6.42 27.41 25.89
N HIS A 433 5.82 26.70 24.92
CA HIS A 433 5.87 27.02 23.50
C HIS A 433 4.47 27.07 22.90
N GLY A 434 3.65 28.02 23.34
CA GLY A 434 2.23 28.08 22.96
C GLY A 434 1.90 28.73 21.60
N LEU A 435 0.61 28.88 21.32
CA LEU A 435 0.03 29.42 20.07
C LEU A 435 0.53 30.81 19.64
N SER A 436 1.14 31.60 20.54
CA SER A 436 1.79 32.87 20.17
C SER A 436 2.94 32.67 19.18
N HIS A 437 3.67 31.56 19.30
CA HIS A 437 4.74 31.20 18.37
C HIS A 437 4.18 30.77 17.02
N GLY A 438 2.98 30.20 16.98
CA GLY A 438 2.29 29.90 15.72
C GLY A 438 1.82 31.15 14.98
N TRP A 439 1.30 32.15 15.72
CA TRP A 439 0.99 33.45 15.14
C TRP A 439 2.24 34.14 14.59
N ARG A 440 3.33 34.17 15.38
CA ARG A 440 4.62 34.72 14.95
C ARG A 440 5.15 34.02 13.70
N TRP A 441 5.07 32.68 13.65
CA TRP A 441 5.51 31.90 12.50
C TRP A 441 4.73 32.27 11.23
N LEU A 442 3.38 32.33 11.30
CA LEU A 442 2.56 32.73 10.16
C LEU A 442 2.85 34.16 9.71
N ALA A 443 2.90 35.11 10.65
CA ALA A 443 3.19 36.50 10.34
C ALA A 443 4.56 36.65 9.68
N GLN A 444 5.59 35.97 10.21
CA GLN A 444 6.93 36.02 9.63
C GLN A 444 6.97 35.37 8.23
N MET A 445 6.32 34.22 8.03
CA MET A 445 6.23 33.57 6.72
C MET A 445 5.58 34.48 5.67
N LEU A 446 4.54 35.23 6.03
CA LEU A 446 3.82 36.14 5.13
C LEU A 446 4.50 37.50 4.94
N ASN A 447 5.46 37.83 5.81
CA ASN A 447 6.28 39.05 5.71
C ASN A 447 7.57 38.84 4.91
N MET A 448 7.76 37.66 4.33
CA MET A 448 8.89 37.33 3.47
C MET A 448 8.47 37.02 2.05
N GLU A 449 9.43 36.99 1.12
CA GLU A 449 9.14 36.55 -0.24
C GLU A 449 8.91 35.03 -0.27
N PRO A 450 7.87 34.53 -0.96
CA PRO A 450 7.61 33.11 -1.04
C PRO A 450 8.68 32.38 -1.84
N LEU A 451 9.00 31.17 -1.41
CA LEU A 451 9.79 30.22 -2.17
C LEU A 451 8.87 29.30 -2.96
N ALA A 452 9.21 29.07 -4.22
CA ALA A 452 8.50 28.15 -5.10
C ALA A 452 8.36 26.77 -4.44
N ASP A 453 7.15 26.22 -4.47
CA ASP A 453 6.75 24.92 -3.93
C ASP A 453 6.81 24.78 -2.39
N ILE A 454 7.85 25.29 -1.74
CA ILE A 454 8.09 25.19 -0.29
C ILE A 454 7.05 26.01 0.48
N THR A 455 6.93 27.31 0.21
CA THR A 455 6.11 28.20 1.03
C THR A 455 4.63 27.81 0.98
N ALA A 456 4.11 27.46 -0.20
CA ALA A 456 2.73 27.01 -0.35
C ALA A 456 2.46 25.69 0.39
N THR A 457 3.37 24.73 0.29
CA THR A 457 3.26 23.44 0.99
C THR A 457 3.22 23.63 2.50
N LEU A 458 4.20 24.35 3.06
CA LEU A 458 4.32 24.51 4.51
C LEU A 458 3.19 25.37 5.09
N LEU A 459 2.72 26.40 4.37
CA LEU A 459 1.56 27.18 4.79
C LEU A 459 0.29 26.31 4.86
N PHE A 460 0.06 25.47 3.85
CA PHE A 460 -1.08 24.54 3.85
C PHE A 460 -0.98 23.57 5.03
N ASP A 461 0.14 22.89 5.19
CA ASP A 461 0.34 21.88 6.22
C ASP A 461 0.21 22.45 7.63
N PHE A 462 0.74 23.66 7.84
CA PHE A 462 0.64 24.35 9.12
C PHE A 462 -0.81 24.78 9.44
N LEU A 463 -1.52 25.36 8.45
CA LEU A 463 -2.90 25.80 8.63
C LEU A 463 -3.87 24.63 8.77
N GLU A 464 -3.64 23.51 8.09
CA GLU A 464 -4.44 22.30 8.25
C GLU A 464 -4.35 21.77 9.69
N VAL A 465 -3.15 21.80 10.30
CA VAL A 465 -2.94 21.29 11.66
C VAL A 465 -3.35 22.27 12.74
N CYS A 466 -2.94 23.55 12.65
CA CYS A 466 -3.09 24.52 13.74
C CYS A 466 -4.08 25.66 13.42
N GLY A 467 -4.59 25.75 12.19
CA GLY A 467 -5.51 26.81 11.78
C GLY A 467 -6.79 26.87 12.61
N ASN A 468 -7.36 25.72 13.00
CA ASN A 468 -8.54 25.70 13.88
C ASN A 468 -8.25 26.33 15.26
N ALA A 469 -7.09 26.02 15.86
CA ALA A 469 -6.71 26.55 17.17
C ALA A 469 -6.39 28.05 17.10
N LEU A 470 -5.67 28.49 16.07
CA LEU A 470 -5.37 29.91 15.83
C LEU A 470 -6.63 30.73 15.56
N MET A 471 -7.56 30.19 14.79
CA MET A 471 -8.87 30.80 14.54
C MET A 471 -9.65 31.00 15.83
N LYS A 472 -9.69 30.00 16.71
CA LYS A 472 -10.38 30.10 18.02
C LYS A 472 -9.73 31.14 18.94
N GLN A 473 -8.40 31.20 18.95
CA GLN A 473 -7.64 32.08 19.84
C GLN A 473 -7.66 33.55 19.38
N TYR A 474 -7.43 33.81 18.09
CA TYR A 474 -7.22 35.17 17.55
C TYR A 474 -8.39 35.70 16.72
N GLN A 475 -9.39 34.86 16.43
CA GLN A 475 -10.68 35.23 15.84
C GLN A 475 -10.55 36.16 14.63
N GLY A 476 -11.06 37.39 14.72
CA GLY A 476 -11.05 38.36 13.62
C GLY A 476 -9.65 38.70 13.11
N GLN A 477 -8.63 38.71 13.98
CA GLN A 477 -7.25 38.97 13.53
C GLN A 477 -6.72 37.84 12.65
N PHE A 478 -7.06 36.60 12.99
CA PHE A 478 -6.69 35.46 12.15
C PHE A 478 -7.37 35.51 10.78
N TRP A 479 -8.66 35.87 10.72
CA TRP A 479 -9.34 36.02 9.42
C TRP A 479 -8.78 37.14 8.56
N LYS A 480 -8.34 38.26 9.15
CA LYS A 480 -7.60 39.29 8.41
C LYS A 480 -6.33 38.74 7.78
N LEU A 481 -5.58 37.89 8.50
CA LEU A 481 -4.38 37.24 8.00
C LEU A 481 -4.70 36.24 6.87
N ILE A 482 -5.79 35.49 6.98
CA ILE A 482 -6.27 34.60 5.91
C ILE A 482 -6.67 35.38 4.65
N LEU A 483 -7.33 36.53 4.80
CA LEU A 483 -7.68 37.41 3.69
C LEU A 483 -6.42 38.01 3.04
N LEU A 484 -5.45 38.45 3.83
CA LEU A 484 -4.14 38.91 3.34
C LEU A 484 -3.43 37.80 2.53
N LEU A 485 -3.40 36.57 3.06
CA LEU A 485 -2.82 35.43 2.36
C LEU A 485 -3.53 35.19 1.02
N LYS A 486 -4.86 35.27 1.00
CA LYS A 486 -5.66 35.04 -0.22
C LYS A 486 -5.48 36.16 -1.25
N ASP A 487 -5.60 37.42 -0.83
CA ASP A 487 -5.77 38.55 -1.74
C ASP A 487 -4.44 39.19 -2.14
N GLU A 488 -3.44 39.17 -1.25
CA GLU A 488 -2.14 39.83 -1.48
C GLU A 488 -0.97 38.85 -1.63
N TYR A 489 -0.98 37.73 -0.91
CA TYR A 489 0.16 36.82 -0.89
C TYR A 489 0.11 35.73 -1.98
N PHE A 490 -1.08 35.22 -2.32
CA PHE A 490 -1.22 34.25 -3.42
C PHE A 490 -0.65 34.74 -4.76
N PRO A 491 -0.94 35.98 -5.23
CA PRO A 491 -0.35 36.47 -6.48
C PRO A 491 1.18 36.42 -6.48
N ARG A 492 1.82 36.60 -5.32
CA ARG A 492 3.28 36.49 -5.17
C ARG A 492 3.76 35.05 -5.27
N ILE A 493 3.06 34.11 -4.64
CA ILE A 493 3.35 32.68 -4.76
C ILE A 493 3.19 32.24 -6.22
N GLU A 494 2.13 32.66 -6.89
CA GLU A 494 1.87 32.33 -8.30
C GLU A 494 2.94 32.92 -9.23
N ALA A 495 3.48 34.10 -8.92
CA ALA A 495 4.54 34.74 -9.72
C ALA A 495 5.89 34.01 -9.64
N VAL A 496 6.22 33.39 -8.51
CA VAL A 496 7.50 32.67 -8.31
C VAL A 496 7.40 31.17 -8.63
N THR A 497 6.20 30.63 -8.81
CA THR A 497 5.97 29.19 -9.01
C THR A 497 5.76 28.86 -10.48
N SER A 498 6.55 27.92 -11.01
CA SER A 498 6.39 27.44 -12.38
C SER A 498 5.11 26.62 -12.56
N SER A 499 4.59 26.53 -13.79
CA SER A 499 3.34 25.80 -14.12
C SER A 499 3.36 24.33 -13.69
N GLY A 500 4.53 23.68 -13.72
CA GLY A 500 4.72 22.29 -13.29
C GLY A 500 4.69 22.08 -11.77
N GLN A 501 4.82 23.14 -10.96
CA GLN A 501 4.90 23.10 -9.49
C GLN A 501 3.64 23.68 -8.81
N MET A 502 2.59 23.95 -9.57
CA MET A 502 1.37 24.59 -9.07
C MET A 502 0.51 23.71 -8.14
N GLY A 503 0.81 22.41 -8.02
CA GLY A 503 0.03 21.47 -7.20
C GLY A 503 -0.10 21.92 -5.74
N SER A 504 0.98 22.40 -5.15
CA SER A 504 1.03 22.89 -3.76
C SER A 504 0.20 24.17 -3.57
N VAL A 505 0.23 25.07 -4.57
CA VAL A 505 -0.54 26.32 -4.59
C VAL A 505 -2.04 26.03 -4.69
N ILE A 506 -2.43 25.13 -5.59
CA ILE A 506 -3.83 24.72 -5.80
C ILE A 506 -4.41 24.12 -4.51
N ARG A 507 -3.65 23.26 -3.82
CA ARG A 507 -4.09 22.64 -2.56
C ARG A 507 -4.34 23.68 -1.47
N LEU A 508 -3.40 24.62 -1.29
CA LEU A 508 -3.55 25.72 -0.34
C LEU A 508 -4.78 26.59 -0.69
N LYS A 509 -4.98 26.90 -1.98
CA LYS A 509 -6.10 27.70 -2.47
C LYS A 509 -7.45 27.04 -2.19
N GLN A 510 -7.60 25.75 -2.54
CA GLN A 510 -8.81 24.98 -2.27
C GLN A 510 -9.14 24.91 -0.77
N PHE A 511 -8.11 24.71 0.06
CA PHE A 511 -8.27 24.71 1.52
C PHE A 511 -8.79 26.06 2.05
N LEU A 512 -8.22 27.18 1.60
CA LEU A 512 -8.65 28.51 2.01
C LEU A 512 -10.03 28.87 1.48
N GLU A 513 -10.34 28.55 0.22
CA GLU A 513 -11.68 28.77 -0.37
C GLU A 513 -12.76 28.03 0.43
N THR A 514 -12.52 26.75 0.75
CA THR A 514 -13.42 25.95 1.58
C THR A 514 -13.59 26.57 2.98
N SER A 515 -12.49 27.01 3.58
CA SER A 515 -12.49 27.60 4.93
C SER A 515 -13.24 28.93 4.98
N LEU A 516 -13.06 29.78 3.97
CA LEU A 516 -13.73 31.08 3.84
C LEU A 516 -15.23 30.94 3.56
N GLN A 517 -15.62 30.01 2.68
CA GLN A 517 -17.02 29.70 2.39
C GLN A 517 -17.76 29.23 3.65
N ASN A 518 -17.14 28.32 4.41
CA ASN A 518 -17.72 27.79 5.64
C ASN A 518 -17.56 28.73 6.84
N ARG A 519 -16.77 29.81 6.72
CA ARG A 519 -16.35 30.71 7.81
C ARG A 519 -15.77 29.98 9.02
N GLN A 520 -15.13 28.83 8.76
CA GLN A 520 -14.52 28.00 9.78
C GLN A 520 -13.38 27.17 9.16
N ILE A 521 -12.33 26.93 9.94
CA ILE A 521 -11.34 25.89 9.64
C ILE A 521 -11.73 24.64 10.42
N SER A 522 -11.88 23.51 9.72
CA SER A 522 -12.19 22.22 10.35
C SER A 522 -11.10 21.81 11.34
N PRO A 523 -11.43 21.12 12.45
CA PRO A 523 -10.43 20.49 13.28
C PRO A 523 -9.55 19.51 12.47
N PRO A 524 -8.26 19.40 12.78
CA PRO A 524 -7.38 18.54 12.03
C PRO A 524 -7.76 17.06 12.20
N LYS A 525 -7.56 16.28 11.13
CA LYS A 525 -7.70 14.82 11.19
C LYS A 525 -6.64 14.24 12.12
N GLY A 526 -7.02 13.26 12.95
CA GLY A 526 -6.14 12.66 13.95
C GLY A 526 -6.08 13.39 15.31
N GLN A 527 -6.87 14.45 15.52
CA GLN A 527 -6.94 15.11 16.83
C GLN A 527 -7.39 14.12 17.92
N LEU A 528 -6.67 14.10 19.04
CA LEU A 528 -6.94 13.18 20.15
C LEU A 528 -8.28 13.51 20.83
N THR A 529 -9.22 12.57 20.74
CA THR A 529 -10.59 12.74 21.27
C THR A 529 -10.68 12.32 22.74
N SER A 530 -11.79 12.66 23.39
CA SER A 530 -12.07 12.17 24.75
C SER A 530 -12.16 10.64 24.84
N VAL A 531 -12.50 9.95 23.75
CA VAL A 531 -12.56 8.48 23.70
C VAL A 531 -11.15 7.91 23.79
N PHE A 532 -10.20 8.48 23.02
CA PHE A 532 -8.79 8.10 23.08
C PHE A 532 -8.19 8.23 24.49
N TRP A 533 -8.52 9.28 25.23
CA TRP A 533 -8.01 9.45 26.59
C TRP A 533 -8.63 8.51 27.63
N ARG A 534 -9.78 7.89 27.32
CA ARG A 534 -10.46 6.93 28.21
C ARG A 534 -10.10 5.47 27.92
N SER A 535 -9.56 5.17 26.74
CA SER A 535 -8.94 3.88 26.39
C SER A 535 -7.52 3.79 26.94
#